data_AF-A0A4Q9P7Y4-F1
#
_entry.id   AF-A0A4Q9P7Y4-F1
#
_cell.length_a   1.000
_cell.length_b   1.000
_cell.length_c   1.000
_cell.angle_alpha   90.00
_cell.angle_beta   90.00
_cell.angle_gamma   90.00
#
_symmetry.space_group_name_H-M   'P 1'
#
loop_
_entity.id
_entity.type
_entity.pdbx_description
1 polymer ?
#
loop_
_entity_poly.entity_id
_entity_poly.type
_entity_poly.pdbx_seq_one_letter_code
_entity_poly.pdbx_strand_id
1 'polypeptide(L)'
;MPGVAHTFGSPTTKEIHFSLDHIRNSQSRAKDEILGVLTHEMVHCYQYNGEGKTPGGLIEGIADWVRLNAGYAPPHWKKDADGDWDGGYQKTAYFLDWIEGRYGDGSIRELNEGMKDVEYDEHIFKDVTGRKVSKLWTLYKEHLEENK
;
A
#
# COMPACT_ATOMS: atom_id res chain seq x y z
N MET A 1 1.40 -13.33 -17.26
CA MET A 1 1.08 -12.00 -17.81
C MET A 1 2.37 -11.21 -17.85
N PRO A 2 2.67 -10.43 -18.91
CA PRO A 2 3.68 -9.38 -18.78
C PRO A 2 3.22 -8.44 -17.66
N GLY A 3 4.03 -8.29 -16.60
CA GLY A 3 3.71 -7.45 -15.45
C GLY A 3 3.72 -5.96 -15.80
N VAL A 4 3.12 -5.13 -14.94
CA VAL A 4 3.13 -3.66 -15.11
C VAL A 4 4.53 -3.13 -14.83
N ALA A 5 5.02 -3.34 -13.62
CA ALA A 5 6.38 -3.09 -13.20
C ALA A 5 6.77 -4.08 -12.11
N HIS A 6 8.05 -4.11 -11.75
CA HIS A 6 8.52 -4.75 -10.54
C HIS A 6 9.83 -4.13 -10.06
N THR A 7 10.02 -4.18 -8.74
CA THR A 7 11.27 -3.84 -8.08
C THR A 7 12.07 -5.10 -7.78
N PHE A 8 13.35 -5.07 -8.10
CA PHE A 8 14.29 -6.18 -7.89
C PHE A 8 15.62 -5.66 -7.34
N GLY A 9 16.45 -6.57 -6.83
CA GLY A 9 17.83 -6.27 -6.44
C GLY A 9 18.15 -6.56 -4.97
N SER A 10 19.34 -6.11 -4.54
CA SER A 10 19.88 -6.30 -3.20
C SER A 10 19.43 -5.17 -2.24
N PRO A 11 19.78 -5.23 -0.95
CA PRO A 11 19.59 -4.10 -0.03
C PRO A 11 20.34 -2.83 -0.43
N THR A 12 21.40 -2.93 -1.25
CA THR A 12 22.27 -1.81 -1.64
C THR A 12 22.14 -1.39 -3.09
N THR A 13 21.52 -2.22 -3.93
CA THR A 13 21.28 -1.95 -5.35
C THR A 13 19.87 -2.36 -5.69
N LYS A 14 19.05 -1.41 -6.12
CA LYS A 14 17.66 -1.64 -6.53
C LYS A 14 17.49 -1.29 -8.01
N GLU A 15 16.67 -2.08 -8.68
CA GLU A 15 16.27 -1.88 -10.07
C GLU A 15 14.74 -1.84 -10.14
N ILE A 16 14.21 -0.91 -10.92
CA ILE A 16 12.78 -0.83 -11.23
C ILE A 16 12.64 -1.12 -12.72
N HIS A 17 11.90 -2.18 -13.04
CA HIS A 17 11.65 -2.61 -14.40
C HIS A 17 10.21 -2.27 -14.75
N PHE A 18 10.01 -1.47 -15.80
CA PHE A 18 8.69 -0.95 -16.16
C PHE A 18 8.33 -1.32 -17.61
N SER A 19 7.17 -1.93 -17.79
CA SER A 19 6.65 -2.35 -19.09
C SER A 19 6.35 -1.16 -20.02
N LEU A 20 7.06 -1.10 -21.15
CA LEU A 20 6.76 -0.16 -22.23
C LEU A 20 5.37 -0.38 -22.83
N ASP A 21 4.88 -1.62 -22.85
CA ASP A 21 3.52 -1.92 -23.29
C ASP A 21 2.47 -1.30 -22.36
N HIS A 22 2.69 -1.31 -21.04
CA HIS A 22 1.80 -0.63 -20.09
C HIS A 22 1.79 0.88 -20.30
N ILE A 23 2.97 1.48 -20.51
CA ILE A 23 3.09 2.91 -20.79
C ILE A 23 2.31 3.28 -22.05
N ARG A 24 2.48 2.50 -23.13
CA ARG A 24 1.74 2.69 -24.39
C ARG A 24 0.23 2.57 -24.17
N ASN A 25 -0.21 1.56 -23.42
CA ASN A 25 -1.63 1.33 -23.15
C ASN A 25 -2.24 2.44 -22.26
N SER A 26 -1.41 3.15 -21.49
CA SER A 26 -1.80 4.25 -20.61
C SER A 26 -1.54 5.63 -21.22
N GLN A 27 -1.34 5.72 -22.54
CA GLN A 27 -0.88 6.93 -23.25
C GLN A 27 -1.66 8.22 -22.91
N SER A 28 -2.97 8.12 -22.66
CA SER A 28 -3.83 9.28 -22.35
C SER A 28 -3.50 9.95 -21.01
N ARG A 29 -2.83 9.23 -20.10
CA ARG A 29 -2.40 9.69 -18.78
C ARG A 29 -0.96 9.30 -18.48
N ALA A 30 -0.12 9.14 -19.51
CA ALA A 30 1.19 8.50 -19.39
C ALA A 30 2.07 9.14 -18.31
N LYS A 31 2.07 10.48 -18.19
CA LYS A 31 2.84 11.18 -17.17
C LYS A 31 2.45 10.73 -15.75
N ASP A 32 1.17 10.81 -15.42
CA ASP A 32 0.68 10.49 -14.07
C ASP A 32 0.79 9.00 -13.79
N GLU A 33 0.58 8.15 -14.81
CA GLU A 33 0.75 6.71 -14.67
C GLU A 33 2.22 6.33 -14.44
N ILE A 34 3.14 6.95 -15.17
CA ILE A 34 4.57 6.71 -14.98
C ILE A 34 5.01 7.14 -13.59
N LEU A 35 4.63 8.34 -13.16
CA LEU A 35 4.98 8.85 -11.83
C LEU A 35 4.33 8.01 -10.73
N GLY A 36 3.08 7.57 -10.91
CA GLY A 36 2.38 6.72 -9.96
C GLY A 36 3.02 5.34 -9.80
N VAL A 37 3.34 4.67 -10.90
CA VAL A 37 4.01 3.35 -10.86
C VAL A 37 5.43 3.48 -10.29
N LEU A 38 6.21 4.48 -10.72
CA LEU A 38 7.54 4.69 -10.14
C LEU A 38 7.49 5.02 -8.65
N THR A 39 6.47 5.76 -8.20
CA THR A 39 6.25 6.03 -6.77
C THR A 39 5.99 4.74 -6.02
N HIS A 40 5.07 3.89 -6.50
CA HIS A 40 4.77 2.59 -5.92
C HIS A 40 6.03 1.71 -5.82
N GLU A 41 6.74 1.53 -6.93
CA GLU A 41 7.94 0.69 -6.99
C GLU A 41 9.08 1.24 -6.10
N MET A 42 9.22 2.56 -6.01
CA MET A 42 10.20 3.18 -5.12
C MET A 42 9.92 2.84 -3.65
N VAL A 43 8.65 2.65 -3.25
CA VAL A 43 8.34 2.24 -1.87
C VAL A 43 8.92 0.86 -1.58
N HIS A 44 8.86 -0.09 -2.52
CA HIS A 44 9.48 -1.40 -2.36
C HIS A 44 11.01 -1.36 -2.17
N CYS A 45 11.68 -0.29 -2.59
CA CYS A 45 13.09 -0.09 -2.31
C CYS A 45 13.39 0.20 -0.83
N TYR A 46 12.46 0.83 -0.11
CA TYR A 46 12.66 1.37 1.24
C TYR A 46 11.82 0.72 2.33
N GLN A 47 10.66 0.14 1.98
CA GLN A 47 9.76 -0.47 2.94
C GLN A 47 10.41 -1.68 3.61
N TYR A 48 10.04 -1.92 4.85
CA TYR A 48 10.38 -3.16 5.54
C TYR A 48 9.33 -4.23 5.21
N ASN A 49 9.75 -5.50 5.24
CA ASN A 49 8.89 -6.63 4.89
C ASN A 49 8.77 -7.67 6.00
N GLY A 50 9.18 -7.34 7.23
CA GLY A 50 9.05 -8.20 8.39
C GLY A 50 9.74 -9.55 8.19
N GLU A 51 11.01 -9.54 7.78
CA GLU A 51 11.79 -10.72 7.37
C GLU A 51 11.13 -11.57 6.27
N GLY A 52 10.39 -10.91 5.38
CA GLY A 52 9.64 -11.56 4.31
C GLY A 52 8.38 -12.30 4.78
N LYS A 53 7.94 -12.07 6.02
CA LYS A 53 6.71 -12.66 6.59
C LYS A 53 5.49 -11.76 6.49
N THR A 54 5.67 -10.51 6.10
CA THR A 54 4.54 -9.57 5.94
C THR A 54 3.58 -10.05 4.84
N PRO A 55 2.25 -10.02 5.06
CA PRO A 55 1.28 -10.34 4.03
C PRO A 55 1.50 -9.53 2.76
N GLY A 56 1.48 -10.20 1.61
CA GLY A 56 1.76 -9.56 0.31
C GLY A 56 0.85 -8.37 0.03
N GLY A 57 -0.44 -8.43 0.40
CA GLY A 57 -1.32 -7.29 0.18
C GLY A 57 -1.09 -6.12 1.14
N LEU A 58 -0.52 -6.33 2.33
CA LEU A 58 -0.06 -5.20 3.15
C LEU A 58 1.13 -4.52 2.49
N ILE A 59 2.07 -5.29 1.93
CA ILE A 59 3.22 -4.78 1.16
C ILE A 59 2.76 -3.93 -0.04
N GLU A 60 1.91 -4.49 -0.90
CA GLU A 60 1.35 -3.76 -2.05
C GLU A 60 0.51 -2.56 -1.61
N GLY A 61 -0.22 -2.71 -0.49
CA GLY A 61 -1.08 -1.68 0.08
C GLY A 61 -0.32 -0.46 0.59
N ILE A 62 0.84 -0.65 1.24
CA ILE A 62 1.70 0.45 1.69
C ILE A 62 2.25 1.22 0.47
N ALA A 63 2.70 0.51 -0.56
CA ALA A 63 3.17 1.12 -1.80
C ALA A 63 2.07 1.96 -2.49
N ASP A 64 0.85 1.43 -2.58
CA ASP A 64 -0.28 2.15 -3.14
C ASP A 64 -0.84 3.25 -2.21
N TRP A 65 -0.67 3.13 -0.89
CA TRP A 65 -0.99 4.20 0.07
C TRP A 65 -0.10 5.44 -0.14
N VAL A 66 1.20 5.24 -0.39
CA VAL A 66 2.09 6.35 -0.75
C VAL A 66 1.72 6.92 -2.12
N ARG A 67 1.43 6.06 -3.12
CA ARG A 67 0.96 6.50 -4.44
C ARG A 67 -0.32 7.33 -4.37
N LEU A 68 -1.27 6.93 -3.51
CA LEU A 68 -2.50 7.67 -3.22
C LEU A 68 -2.18 9.07 -2.68
N ASN A 69 -1.37 9.13 -1.62
CA ASN A 69 -1.02 10.38 -0.94
C ASN A 69 -0.12 11.31 -1.77
N ALA A 70 0.61 10.76 -2.74
CA ALA A 70 1.35 11.52 -3.74
C ALA A 70 0.45 12.13 -4.85
N GLY A 71 -0.86 11.85 -4.84
CA GLY A 71 -1.81 12.37 -5.82
C GLY A 71 -1.86 11.60 -7.14
N TYR A 72 -1.31 10.37 -7.18
CA TYR A 72 -1.23 9.55 -8.39
C TYR A 72 -2.18 8.33 -8.38
N ALA A 73 -3.25 8.38 -7.59
CA ALA A 73 -4.30 7.37 -7.63
C ALA A 73 -4.92 7.27 -9.05
N PRO A 74 -4.98 6.07 -9.66
CA PRO A 74 -5.73 5.83 -10.87
C PRO A 74 -7.22 6.20 -10.75
N PRO A 75 -7.88 6.73 -11.81
CA PRO A 75 -9.27 7.19 -11.75
C PRO A 75 -10.29 6.07 -11.52
N HIS A 76 -9.90 4.83 -11.79
CA HIS A 76 -10.76 3.67 -11.60
C HIS A 76 -10.70 3.13 -10.17
N TRP A 77 -9.83 3.69 -9.31
CA TRP A 77 -9.75 3.28 -7.92
C TRP A 77 -11.03 3.65 -7.16
N LYS A 78 -11.44 2.76 -6.25
CA LYS A 78 -12.66 2.90 -5.46
C LYS A 78 -12.37 2.61 -4.00
N LYS A 79 -13.05 3.37 -3.13
CA LYS A 79 -13.10 3.10 -1.70
C LYS A 79 -14.13 1.99 -1.46
N ASP A 80 -13.66 0.76 -1.33
CA ASP A 80 -14.47 -0.38 -0.92
C ASP A 80 -13.75 -1.20 0.16
N ALA A 81 -14.48 -2.15 0.75
CA ALA A 81 -13.99 -3.06 1.77
C ALA A 81 -14.45 -4.50 1.51
N ASP A 82 -14.58 -4.88 0.24
CA ASP A 82 -14.95 -6.25 -0.11
C ASP A 82 -13.77 -7.20 0.17
N GLY A 83 -14.03 -8.37 0.75
CA GLY A 83 -12.97 -9.32 1.13
C GLY A 83 -12.15 -8.86 2.36
N ASP A 84 -10.83 -9.07 2.27
CA ASP A 84 -9.89 -8.95 3.39
C ASP A 84 -9.07 -7.64 3.35
N TRP A 85 -8.59 -7.24 4.53
CA TRP A 85 -7.87 -5.97 4.75
C TRP A 85 -6.50 -5.95 4.04
N ASP A 86 -5.89 -7.12 3.85
CA ASP A 86 -4.64 -7.37 3.13
C ASP A 86 -4.91 -7.83 1.69
N GLY A 87 -6.00 -7.37 1.08
CA GLY A 87 -6.31 -7.63 -0.33
C GLY A 87 -5.38 -6.96 -1.34
N GLY A 88 -4.48 -6.07 -0.89
CA GLY A 88 -3.50 -5.39 -1.73
C GLY A 88 -4.03 -4.13 -2.41
N TYR A 89 -3.08 -3.41 -3.01
CA TYR A 89 -3.32 -2.28 -3.90
C TYR A 89 -4.28 -1.22 -3.29
N GLN A 90 -5.16 -0.63 -4.12
CA GLN A 90 -6.17 0.37 -3.75
C GLN A 90 -6.95 0.05 -2.47
N LYS A 91 -7.29 -1.22 -2.23
CA LYS A 91 -8.17 -1.62 -1.13
C LYS A 91 -7.47 -1.44 0.21
N THR A 92 -6.28 -2.04 0.30
CA THR A 92 -5.44 -1.86 1.48
C THR A 92 -4.97 -0.41 1.57
N ALA A 93 -4.66 0.26 0.46
CA ALA A 93 -4.25 1.66 0.46
C ALA A 93 -5.30 2.60 1.09
N TYR A 94 -6.58 2.50 0.70
CA TYR A 94 -7.64 3.32 1.31
C TYR A 94 -7.93 2.96 2.76
N PHE A 95 -7.74 1.70 3.15
CA PHE A 95 -7.83 1.30 4.55
C PHE A 95 -6.72 1.92 5.39
N LEU A 96 -5.47 1.92 4.90
CA LEU A 96 -4.34 2.56 5.55
C LEU A 96 -4.51 4.09 5.60
N ASP A 97 -5.09 4.69 4.55
CA ASP A 97 -5.46 6.12 4.51
C ASP A 97 -6.47 6.47 5.62
N TRP A 98 -7.49 5.63 5.79
CA TRP A 98 -8.45 5.77 6.89
C TRP A 98 -7.82 5.57 8.27
N ILE A 99 -6.86 4.64 8.42
CA ILE A 99 -6.08 4.48 9.66
C ILE A 99 -5.31 5.75 9.96
N GLU A 100 -4.51 6.27 9.02
CA GLU A 100 -3.71 7.49 9.21
C GLU A 100 -4.61 8.68 9.63
N GLY A 101 -5.71 8.90 8.92
CA GLY A 101 -6.64 9.98 9.25
C GLY A 101 -7.33 9.84 10.61
N ARG A 102 -7.44 8.62 11.15
CA ARG A 102 -8.10 8.35 12.44
C ARG A 102 -7.14 8.31 13.62
N TYR A 103 -5.94 7.78 13.43
CA TYR A 103 -4.96 7.54 14.50
C TYR A 103 -3.79 8.54 14.49
N GLY A 104 -3.68 9.35 13.44
CA GLY A 104 -2.77 10.48 13.35
C GLY A 104 -1.69 10.28 12.29
N ASP A 105 -1.22 11.42 11.76
CA ASP A 105 -0.14 11.49 10.79
C ASP A 105 1.10 10.74 11.30
N GLY A 106 1.62 9.83 10.49
CA GLY A 106 2.74 8.96 10.82
C GLY A 106 2.35 7.54 11.25
N SER A 107 1.07 7.22 11.44
CA SER A 107 0.64 5.86 11.81
C SER A 107 1.16 4.79 10.86
N ILE A 108 1.09 5.02 9.53
CA ILE A 108 1.56 4.03 8.55
C ILE A 108 3.10 3.97 8.49
N ARG A 109 3.78 5.09 8.79
CA ARG A 109 5.23 5.10 8.94
C ARG A 109 5.68 4.25 10.14
N GLU A 110 5.01 4.38 11.28
CA GLU A 110 5.27 3.59 12.48
C GLU A 110 4.98 2.11 12.25
N LEU A 111 3.91 1.79 11.51
CA LEU A 111 3.62 0.42 11.08
C LEU A 111 4.75 -0.13 10.19
N ASN A 112 5.27 0.65 9.24
CA ASN A 112 6.42 0.20 8.45
C ASN A 112 7.67 0.00 9.35
N GLU A 113 7.95 0.93 10.25
CA GLU A 113 9.10 0.87 11.14
C GLU A 113 9.06 -0.32 12.10
N GLY A 114 7.89 -0.71 12.61
CA GLY A 114 7.78 -1.89 13.46
C GLY A 114 7.99 -3.22 12.72
N MET A 115 8.07 -3.22 11.39
CA MET A 115 8.48 -4.39 10.59
C MET A 115 10.00 -4.47 10.35
N LYS A 116 10.77 -3.53 10.92
CA LYS A 116 12.22 -3.46 10.75
C LYS A 116 12.92 -4.53 11.57
N ASP A 117 13.75 -5.34 10.90
CA ASP A 117 14.66 -6.31 11.54
C ASP A 117 13.96 -7.32 12.49
N VAL A 118 12.66 -7.59 12.26
CA VAL A 118 11.84 -8.56 13.03
C VAL A 118 10.87 -9.29 12.10
N GLU A 119 10.46 -10.52 12.44
CA GLU A 119 9.36 -11.20 11.73
C GLU A 119 8.04 -10.45 11.93
N TYR A 120 7.23 -10.38 10.87
CA TYR A 120 5.90 -9.75 10.93
C TYR A 120 4.98 -10.42 11.97
N ASP A 121 4.38 -9.60 12.83
CA ASP A 121 3.27 -9.98 13.71
C ASP A 121 2.14 -8.97 13.53
N GLU A 122 0.91 -9.46 13.36
CA GLU A 122 -0.31 -8.64 13.24
C GLU A 122 -0.53 -7.73 14.48
N HIS A 123 0.11 -8.03 15.62
CA HIS A 123 0.09 -7.19 16.82
C HIS A 123 0.57 -5.75 16.57
N ILE A 124 1.39 -5.52 15.55
CA ILE A 124 1.86 -4.18 15.19
C ILE A 124 0.73 -3.17 14.97
N PHE A 125 -0.42 -3.62 14.43
CA PHE A 125 -1.60 -2.77 14.30
C PHE A 125 -2.13 -2.32 15.66
N LYS A 126 -2.05 -3.19 16.66
CA LYS A 126 -2.46 -2.86 18.03
C LYS A 126 -1.45 -1.93 18.70
N ASP A 127 -0.17 -2.08 18.42
CA ASP A 127 0.86 -1.18 18.96
C ASP A 127 0.68 0.25 18.43
N VAL A 128 0.36 0.39 17.14
CA VAL A 128 0.15 1.71 16.50
C VAL A 128 -1.23 2.30 16.83
N THR A 129 -2.30 1.50 16.84
CA THR A 129 -3.69 2.02 16.89
C THR A 129 -4.42 1.74 18.21
N GLY A 130 -3.83 0.91 19.08
CA GLY A 130 -4.49 0.33 20.26
C GLY A 130 -5.51 -0.77 19.93
N ARG A 131 -5.69 -1.16 18.65
CA ARG A 131 -6.70 -2.14 18.21
C ARG A 131 -6.12 -3.19 17.26
N LYS A 132 -6.66 -4.40 17.34
CA LYS A 132 -6.35 -5.47 16.37
C LYS A 132 -6.84 -5.07 14.98
N VAL A 133 -6.12 -5.46 13.93
CA VAL A 133 -6.46 -5.16 12.53
C VAL A 133 -7.87 -5.67 12.17
N SER A 134 -8.28 -6.83 12.68
CA SER A 134 -9.63 -7.35 12.47
C SER A 134 -10.72 -6.38 12.95
N LYS A 135 -10.51 -5.71 14.10
CA LYS A 135 -11.45 -4.70 14.58
C LYS A 135 -11.35 -3.41 13.76
N LEU A 136 -10.16 -3.01 13.33
CA LEU A 136 -9.97 -1.85 12.45
C LEU A 136 -10.71 -2.05 11.12
N TRP A 137 -10.59 -3.24 10.52
CA TRP A 137 -11.26 -3.60 9.27
C TRP A 137 -12.78 -3.55 9.40
N THR A 138 -13.33 -4.08 10.50
CA THR A 138 -14.77 -3.94 10.80
C THR A 138 -15.19 -2.48 10.90
N LEU A 139 -14.43 -1.64 11.62
CA LEU A 139 -14.74 -0.22 11.78
C LEU A 139 -14.66 0.54 10.44
N TYR A 140 -13.72 0.16 9.57
CA TYR A 140 -13.61 0.73 8.22
C TYR A 140 -14.82 0.35 7.35
N LYS A 141 -15.28 -0.91 7.40
CA LYS A 141 -16.51 -1.36 6.73
C LYS A 141 -17.72 -0.54 7.18
N GLU A 142 -17.91 -0.40 8.49
CA GLU A 142 -18.98 0.42 9.09
C GLU A 142 -18.87 1.88 8.62
N HIS A 143 -17.66 2.46 8.63
CA HIS A 143 -17.42 3.81 8.15
C HIS A 143 -17.81 4.00 6.68
N LEU A 144 -17.50 3.04 5.79
CA LEU A 144 -17.90 3.14 4.39
C LEU A 144 -19.42 3.03 4.23
N GLU A 145 -20.12 2.23 5.03
CA GLU A 145 -21.59 2.12 4.97
C GLU A 145 -22.30 3.40 5.42
N GLU A 146 -21.78 4.07 6.45
CA GLU A 146 -22.31 5.35 6.95
C GLU A 146 -22.09 6.52 5.99
N ASN A 147 -21.10 6.42 5.10
CA ASN A 147 -20.69 7.49 4.19
C ASN A 147 -20.99 7.17 2.70
N LYS A 148 -21.95 6.27 2.45
CA LYS A 148 -22.48 5.97 1.10
C LYS A 148 -23.46 7.01 0.59
#